data_AF-A0A6V7CH74-F1
#
_entry.id   AF-A0A6V7CH74-F1
#
_cell.length_a   1.000
_cell.length_b   1.000
_cell.length_c   1.000
_cell.angle_alpha   90.00
_cell.angle_beta   90.00
_cell.angle_gamma   90.00
#
_symmetry.space_group_name_H-M   'P 1'
#
loop_
_entity.id
_entity.type
_entity.pdbx_description
1 polymer ?
#
loop_
_entity_poly.entity_id
_entity_poly.type
_entity_poly.pdbx_seq_one_letter_code
_entity_poly.pdbx_strand_id
1 'polypeptide(L)'
;MLEHLGPVERPIHLLMDRAYEGNETRQLALDLGFVPVVPPKSNRVEPWEYNREMYKRRNEVERLFRRLKGYRRIFSRFEKLDVMFLGFLSFVLVVDGLRMC
;
A
#
# COMPACT_ATOMS: atom_id res chain seq x y z
N MET A 1 4.83 1.29 -12.38
CA MET A 1 4.57 0.58 -11.09
C MET A 1 3.32 -0.29 -11.17
N LEU A 2 2.13 0.26 -11.51
CA LEU A 2 0.91 -0.54 -11.71
C LEU A 2 0.95 -1.36 -13.02
N GLU A 3 1.53 -0.81 -14.08
CA GLU A 3 1.67 -1.46 -15.40
C GLU A 3 2.36 -2.84 -15.34
N HIS A 4 3.24 -3.06 -14.36
CA HIS A 4 3.97 -4.32 -14.22
C HIS A 4 3.08 -5.46 -13.68
N LEU A 5 1.94 -5.13 -13.06
CA LEU A 5 1.00 -6.12 -12.54
C LEU A 5 0.15 -6.75 -13.66
N GLY A 6 0.09 -6.11 -14.83
CA GLY A 6 -0.76 -6.54 -15.93
C GLY A 6 -2.25 -6.34 -15.66
N PRO A 7 -3.10 -6.64 -16.66
CA PRO A 7 -4.55 -6.58 -16.50
C PRO A 7 -5.04 -7.70 -15.59
N VAL A 8 -6.10 -7.42 -14.82
CA VAL A 8 -6.71 -8.38 -13.92
C VAL A 8 -8.00 -8.94 -14.52
N GLU A 9 -8.13 -10.28 -14.51
CA GLU A 9 -9.29 -10.97 -15.07
C GLU A 9 -10.58 -10.84 -14.22
N ARG A 10 -10.44 -10.42 -12.96
CA ARG A 10 -11.54 -10.24 -12.00
C ARG A 10 -11.43 -8.90 -11.29
N PRO A 11 -12.56 -8.29 -10.89
CA PRO A 11 -12.52 -7.00 -10.18
C PRO A 11 -11.83 -7.17 -8.82
N ILE A 12 -10.62 -6.60 -8.70
CA ILE A 12 -9.86 -6.55 -7.45
C ILE A 12 -9.90 -5.12 -6.91
N HIS A 13 -10.29 -4.97 -5.64
CA HIS A 13 -10.23 -3.68 -4.96
C HIS A 13 -8.78 -3.28 -4.71
N LEU A 14 -8.38 -2.16 -5.31
CA LEU A 14 -7.06 -1.56 -5.13
C LEU A 14 -7.14 -0.48 -4.06
N LEU A 15 -6.70 -0.80 -2.84
CA LEU A 15 -6.58 0.19 -1.76
C LEU A 15 -5.35 1.07 -2.04
N MET A 16 -5.57 2.37 -2.27
CA MET A 16 -4.47 3.29 -2.61
C MET A 16 -4.27 4.33 -1.50
N ASP A 17 -3.03 4.80 -1.34
CA ASP A 17 -2.78 5.98 -0.53
C ASP A 17 -3.41 7.22 -1.18
N ARG A 18 -3.90 8.15 -0.36
CA ARG A 18 -4.49 9.41 -0.84
C ARG A 18 -3.50 10.23 -1.68
N ALA A 19 -2.19 10.09 -1.49
CA ALA A 19 -1.19 10.71 -2.35
C ALA A 19 -1.29 10.27 -3.82
N TYR A 20 -1.86 9.08 -4.09
CA TYR A 20 -2.03 8.50 -5.41
C TYR A 20 -3.45 8.65 -5.99
N GLU A 21 -4.27 9.57 -5.46
CA GLU A 21 -5.65 9.83 -5.95
C GLU A 21 -5.75 10.58 -7.29
N GLY A 22 -4.61 10.86 -7.94
CA GLY A 22 -4.54 11.59 -9.20
C GLY A 22 -5.30 10.91 -10.35
N ASN A 23 -5.77 11.72 -11.31
CA ASN A 23 -6.57 11.25 -12.44
C ASN A 23 -5.88 10.16 -13.24
N GLU A 24 -4.61 10.38 -13.60
CA GLU A 24 -3.82 9.44 -14.39
C GLU A 24 -3.66 8.10 -13.68
N THR A 25 -3.28 8.11 -12.40
CA THR A 25 -3.10 6.89 -11.62
C THR A 25 -4.41 6.13 -11.43
N ARG A 26 -5.52 6.85 -11.20
CA ARG A 26 -6.85 6.25 -11.06
C ARG A 26 -7.33 5.66 -12.39
N GLN A 27 -7.10 6.36 -13.50
CA GLN A 27 -7.46 5.87 -14.83
C GLN A 27 -6.66 4.61 -15.18
N LEU A 28 -5.35 4.63 -14.96
CA LEU A 28 -4.50 3.46 -15.16
C LEU A 28 -4.98 2.24 -14.34
N ALA A 29 -5.40 2.45 -13.09
CA ALA A 29 -5.96 1.38 -12.28
C ALA A 29 -7.23 0.79 -12.90
N LEU A 30 -8.12 1.63 -13.43
CA LEU A 30 -9.35 1.19 -14.12
C LEU A 30 -9.02 0.46 -15.43
N ASP A 31 -8.07 0.96 -16.20
CA ASP A 31 -7.64 0.36 -17.47
C ASP A 31 -7.04 -1.05 -17.27
N LEU A 32 -6.40 -1.27 -16.11
CA LEU A 32 -5.88 -2.57 -15.70
C LEU A 32 -6.95 -3.48 -15.04
N GLY A 33 -8.21 -3.05 -14.95
CA GLY A 33 -9.32 -3.84 -14.39
C GLY A 33 -9.44 -3.80 -12.87
N PHE A 34 -8.70 -2.91 -12.18
CA PHE A 34 -8.84 -2.72 -10.74
C PHE A 34 -10.03 -1.81 -10.41
N VAL A 35 -10.55 -1.98 -9.19
CA VAL A 35 -11.53 -1.06 -8.59
C VAL A 35 -10.78 -0.16 -7.59
N PRO A 36 -10.43 1.09 -7.94
CA PRO A 36 -9.66 1.96 -7.06
C PRO A 36 -10.50 2.39 -5.85
N VAL A 37 -9.97 2.13 -4.66
CA VAL A 37 -10.57 2.52 -3.38
C VAL A 37 -9.64 3.55 -2.74
N VAL A 38 -9.93 4.82 -3.00
CA VAL A 38 -9.18 5.95 -2.47
C VAL A 38 -10.12 7.15 -2.29
N PRO A 39 -10.06 7.85 -1.15
CA PRO A 39 -10.87 9.03 -0.91
C PRO A 39 -10.41 10.19 -1.81
N PRO A 40 -11.34 10.94 -2.42
CA PRO A 40 -11.00 12.18 -3.10
C PRO A 40 -10.41 13.20 -2.11
N LYS A 41 -9.55 14.10 -2.61
CA LYS A 41 -9.20 15.31 -1.85
C LYS A 41 -10.42 16.21 -1.70
N SER A 42 -10.48 16.93 -0.58
CA SER A 42 -11.60 17.81 -0.25
C SER A 42 -11.75 19.01 -1.17
N ASN A 43 -10.68 19.41 -1.86
CA ASN A 43 -10.67 20.57 -2.77
C ASN A 43 -11.01 20.20 -4.22
N ARG A 44 -11.40 18.96 -4.49
CA ARG A 44 -11.70 18.51 -5.85
C ARG A 44 -13.09 18.97 -6.27
N VAL A 45 -13.19 19.48 -7.51
CA VAL A 45 -14.45 19.96 -8.09
C VAL A 45 -15.47 18.82 -8.23
N GLU A 46 -14.98 17.66 -8.68
CA GLU A 46 -15.80 16.46 -8.88
C GLU A 46 -15.26 15.31 -8.01
N PRO A 47 -15.72 15.20 -6.75
CA PRO A 47 -15.40 14.07 -5.89
C PRO A 47 -16.18 12.82 -6.32
N TRP A 48 -15.55 11.65 -6.28
CA TRP A 48 -16.21 10.37 -6.53
C TRP A 48 -16.62 9.66 -5.24
N GLU A 49 -17.57 8.74 -5.37
CA GLU A 49 -17.93 7.82 -4.31
C GLU A 49 -16.91 6.69 -4.19
N TYR A 50 -16.59 6.31 -2.96
CA TYR A 50 -15.67 5.23 -2.67
C TYR A 50 -16.18 4.43 -1.47
N ASN A 51 -15.84 3.14 -1.44
CA ASN A 51 -16.18 2.29 -0.31
C ASN A 51 -15.30 2.65 0.91
N ARG A 52 -15.89 3.38 1.86
CA ARG A 52 -15.21 3.83 3.09
C ARG A 52 -14.77 2.67 3.98
N GLU A 53 -15.57 1.61 4.07
CA GLU A 53 -15.26 0.44 4.89
C GLU A 53 -14.04 -0.31 4.35
N MET A 54 -13.98 -0.49 3.03
CA MET A 54 -12.81 -1.05 2.36
C MET A 54 -11.58 -0.18 2.57
N TYR A 55 -11.71 1.15 2.47
CA TYR A 55 -10.58 2.05 2.71
C TYR A 55 -10.02 1.96 4.14
N LYS A 56 -10.85 1.67 5.16
CA LYS A 56 -10.39 1.47 6.55
C LYS A 56 -9.39 0.33 6.68
N ARG A 57 -9.45 -0.69 5.81
CA ARG A 57 -8.50 -1.82 5.82
C ARG A 57 -7.06 -1.40 5.54
N ARG A 58 -6.82 -0.23 4.95
CA ARG A 58 -5.47 0.35 4.80
C ARG A 58 -4.72 0.47 6.13
N ASN A 59 -5.45 0.69 7.23
CA ASN A 59 -4.87 0.76 8.58
C ASN A 59 -4.18 -0.55 9.01
N GLU A 60 -4.54 -1.71 8.45
CA GLU A 60 -3.81 -2.97 8.68
C GLU A 60 -2.36 -2.86 8.21
N VAL A 61 -2.16 -2.32 7.00
CA VAL A 61 -0.85 -2.08 6.39
C VAL A 61 -0.10 -0.97 7.14
N GLU A 62 -0.76 0.12 7.53
CA GLU A 62 -0.14 1.20 8.31
C GLU A 62 0.35 0.71 9.67
N ARG A 63 -0.44 -0.13 10.36
CA ARG A 63 -0.05 -0.75 11.62
C ARG A 63 1.15 -1.67 11.44
N LEU A 64 1.23 -2.44 10.35
CA LEU A 64 2.41 -3.24 10.02
C LEU A 64 3.65 -2.34 9.91
N PHE A 65 3.60 -1.31 9.06
CA PHE A 65 4.73 -0.39 8.91
C PHE A 65 5.11 0.30 10.22
N ARG A 66 4.14 0.67 11.05
CA ARG A 66 4.41 1.23 12.39
C ARG A 66 5.22 0.26 13.26
N ARG A 67 4.88 -1.02 13.27
CA ARG A 67 5.65 -2.05 14.03
C ARG A 67 7.04 -2.26 13.43
N LEU A 68 7.15 -2.35 12.11
CA LEU A 68 8.45 -2.47 11.42
C LEU A 68 9.38 -1.29 11.72
N LYS A 69 8.83 -0.08 11.80
CA LYS A 69 9.59 1.12 12.19
C LYS A 69 10.06 1.12 13.65
N GLY A 70 9.51 0.26 14.51
CA GLY A 70 10.03 0.05 15.86
C GLY A 70 11.43 -0.58 15.87
N TYR A 71 11.81 -1.29 14.80
CA TYR A 71 13.14 -1.86 14.65
C TYR A 71 14.08 -0.80 14.05
N ARG A 72 14.95 -0.22 14.90
CA ARG A 72 15.88 0.87 14.51
C ARG A 72 16.67 0.57 13.23
N ARG A 73 17.15 -0.67 13.07
CA ARG A 73 17.90 -1.11 11.87
C ARG A 73 17.08 -0.98 10.58
N ILE A 74 15.78 -1.31 10.64
CA ILE A 74 14.85 -1.18 9.52
C ILE A 74 14.49 0.28 9.29
N PHE A 75 14.10 1.00 10.34
CA PHE A 75 13.69 2.40 10.24
C PHE A 75 14.76 3.30 9.62
N SER A 76 16.01 3.18 10.08
CA SER A 76 17.12 4.01 9.61
C SER A 76 17.83 3.44 8.37
N ARG A 77 17.41 2.27 7.87
CA ARG A 77 18.05 1.54 6.76
C ARG A 77 19.58 1.47 6.92
N PHE A 78 20.05 0.85 8.00
CA PHE A 78 21.48 0.78 8.30
C PHE A 78 22.31 -0.06 7.32
N GLU A 79 21.65 -0.97 6.60
CA GLU A 79 22.34 -1.82 5.64
C GLU A 79 22.75 -1.04 4.39
N LYS A 80 24.03 -1.13 4.02
CA LYS A 80 24.57 -0.48 2.82
C LYS A 80 24.13 -1.17 1.52
N LEU A 81 23.93 -2.49 1.58
CA LEU A 81 23.52 -3.31 0.43
C LEU A 81 22.02 -3.59 0.48
N ASP A 82 21.35 -3.43 -0.65
CA ASP A 82 19.90 -3.66 -0.75
C ASP A 82 19.50 -5.11 -0.42
N VAL A 83 20.34 -6.08 -0.80
CA VAL A 83 20.14 -7.49 -0.46
C VAL A 83 20.17 -7.75 1.04
N MET A 84 21.04 -7.04 1.77
CA MET A 84 21.14 -7.15 3.22
C MET A 84 19.92 -6.48 3.89
N PHE A 85 19.52 -5.31 3.39
CA PHE A 85 18.31 -4.65 3.87
C PHE A 85 17.08 -5.54 3.69
N LEU A 86 16.92 -6.14 2.51
CA LEU A 86 15.83 -7.07 2.22
C LEU A 86 15.87 -8.29 3.14
N GLY A 87 17.05 -8.85 3.39
CA GLY A 87 17.22 -9.96 4.33
C GLY A 87 16.73 -9.62 5.74
N PHE A 88 17.13 -8.48 6.28
CA PHE A 88 16.66 -8.03 7.59
C PHE A 88 15.18 -7.67 7.61
N LEU A 89 14.66 -7.08 6.52
CA LEU A 89 13.22 -6.79 6.40
C LEU A 89 12.41 -8.08 6.46
N SER A 90 12.79 -9.11 5.70
CA SER A 90 12.17 -10.43 5.72
C SER A 90 12.25 -11.08 7.10
N PHE A 91 13.42 -11.02 7.75
CA PHE A 91 13.60 -11.51 9.11
C PHE A 91 12.65 -10.83 10.10
N VAL A 92 12.57 -9.50 10.07
CA VAL A 92 11.68 -8.74 10.96
C VAL A 92 10.21 -9.04 10.68
N LEU A 93 9.81 -9.25 9.41
CA LEU A 93 8.45 -9.66 9.06
C LEU A 93 8.08 -11.02 9.68
N VAL A 94 8.99 -12.00 9.64
CA VAL A 94 8.79 -13.30 10.29
C VAL A 94 8.67 -13.14 11.81
N VAL A 95 9.57 -12.37 12.43
CA VAL A 95 9.53 -12.12 13.88
C VAL A 95 8.25 -11.39 14.30
N ASP A 96 7.81 -10.39 13.54
CA ASP A 96 6.55 -9.68 13.79
C ASP A 96 5.36 -10.64 13.69
N GLY A 97 5.34 -11.51 12.67
CA GLY A 97 4.32 -12.55 12.52
C GLY A 97 4.26 -13.52 13.70
N LEU A 98 5.42 -14.00 14.18
CA LEU A 98 5.50 -14.89 15.34
C LEU A 98 5.04 -14.24 16.65
N ARG A 99 5.15 -12.91 16.78
CA ARG A 99 4.66 -12.17 17.95
C ARG A 99 3.14 -11.92 17.93
N MET A 100 2.50 -12.17 16.80
CA MET A 100 1.05 -12.01 16.62
C MET A 100 0.26 -13.32 16.76
N CYS A 101 0.96 -14.46 16.80
CA CYS A 101 0.42 -15.75 17.22
C CYS A 101 0.37 -15.84 18.74
#